data_AF-A0A7C9GGL3-F1
#
_entry.id   AF-A0A7C9GGL3-F1
#
_cell.length_a   1.000
_cell.length_b   1.000
_cell.length_c   1.000
_cell.angle_alpha   90.00
_cell.angle_beta   90.00
_cell.angle_gamma   90.00
#
_symmetry.space_group_name_H-M   'P 1'
#
loop_
_entity.id
_entity.type
_entity.pdbx_description
1 polymer ?
#
loop_
_entity_poly.entity_id
_entity_poly.type
_entity_poly.pdbx_seq_one_letter_code
_entity_poly.pdbx_strand_id
1 'polypeptide(L)'
;MAALTAPTVAVFAPLGLAPLLGLSALAALVVLWRQGGLDALRPGAPGLMMAAVFAWAVASLIWSTDRPVSLDKLPGLAGLFAGGMLVLGAAKAMDDGERGVFGRLLVTGIVAALVLLLVEWLGDGPVRRLAGQTFDNEAARGVSYNRGVTALALAVWPAAMLARRRGRLWALGLLVLTLAVFAVQSSGSAVVGLLIGMAAFA
;
A
#
# COMPACT_ATOMS: atom_id res chain seq x y z
N MET A 1 7.71 12.47 0.76
CA MET A 1 7.92 11.94 -0.60
C MET A 1 7.35 10.55 -0.79
N ALA A 2 7.67 9.57 0.07
CA ALA A 2 7.14 8.20 -0.05
C ALA A 2 5.59 8.13 -0.11
N ALA A 3 4.87 8.94 0.68
CA ALA A 3 3.41 9.00 0.62
C ALA A 3 2.86 9.42 -0.77
N LEU A 4 3.60 10.25 -1.50
CA LEU A 4 3.22 10.72 -2.83
C LEU A 4 3.51 9.66 -3.90
N THR A 5 4.66 8.99 -3.80
CA THR A 5 5.15 8.06 -4.83
C THR A 5 4.76 6.60 -4.60
N ALA A 6 4.44 6.20 -3.38
CA ALA A 6 4.07 4.82 -3.08
C ALA A 6 2.81 4.37 -3.86
N PRO A 7 1.72 5.15 -3.94
CA PRO A 7 0.55 4.74 -4.71
C PRO A 7 0.84 4.60 -6.21
N THR A 8 1.66 5.49 -6.78
CA THR A 8 2.01 5.44 -8.21
C THR A 8 2.95 4.27 -8.50
N VAL A 9 3.97 4.05 -7.66
CA VAL A 9 4.89 2.92 -7.82
C VAL A 9 4.18 1.59 -7.58
N ALA A 10 3.21 1.52 -6.66
CA ALA A 10 2.40 0.32 -6.42
C ALA A 10 1.73 -0.21 -7.70
N VAL A 11 1.27 0.70 -8.57
CA VAL A 11 0.57 0.36 -9.81
C VAL A 11 1.50 -0.22 -10.87
N PHE A 12 2.65 0.42 -11.10
CA PHE A 12 3.52 0.08 -12.23
C PHE A 12 4.64 -0.89 -11.88
N ALA A 13 5.10 -0.85 -10.64
CA ALA A 13 6.15 -1.71 -10.13
C ALA A 13 5.82 -2.13 -8.69
N PRO A 14 4.91 -3.11 -8.48
CA PRO A 14 4.63 -3.63 -7.15
C PRO A 14 5.89 -4.09 -6.41
N LEU A 15 6.88 -4.63 -7.15
CA LEU A 15 8.19 -5.00 -6.61
C LEU A 15 9.02 -3.78 -6.18
N GLY A 16 8.82 -2.62 -6.81
CA GLY A 16 9.41 -1.34 -6.44
C GLY A 16 8.89 -0.78 -5.11
N LEU A 17 7.80 -1.33 -4.56
CA LEU A 17 7.37 -0.99 -3.20
C LEU A 17 8.33 -1.49 -2.13
N ALA A 18 9.02 -2.62 -2.36
CA ALA A 18 9.98 -3.16 -1.40
C ALA A 18 11.16 -2.20 -1.12
N PRO A 19 11.87 -1.68 -2.13
CA PRO A 19 12.94 -0.71 -1.88
C PRO A 19 12.40 0.63 -1.35
N LEU A 20 11.22 1.08 -1.79
CA LEU A 20 10.58 2.28 -1.22
C LEU A 20 10.25 2.10 0.26
N LEU A 21 9.75 0.93 0.66
CA LEU A 21 9.50 0.62 2.04
C LEU A 21 10.82 0.58 2.82
N GLY A 22 11.86 -0.04 2.28
CA GLY A 22 13.20 -0.06 2.90
C GLY A 22 13.73 1.36 3.16
N LEU A 23 13.68 2.24 2.16
CA LEU A 23 14.07 3.65 2.30
C LEU A 23 13.20 4.40 3.31
N SER A 24 11.89 4.16 3.30
CA SER A 24 10.95 4.79 4.22
C SER A 24 11.17 4.30 5.66
N ALA A 25 11.48 3.02 5.83
CA ALA A 25 11.79 2.40 7.12
C ALA A 25 13.10 2.93 7.69
N LEU A 26 14.15 3.07 6.86
CA LEU A 26 15.41 3.69 7.28
C LEU A 26 15.22 5.16 7.68
N ALA A 27 14.48 5.93 6.88
CA ALA A 27 14.15 7.31 7.23
C ALA A 27 13.36 7.40 8.54
N ALA A 28 12.35 6.54 8.70
CA ALA A 28 11.56 6.44 9.93
C ALA A 28 12.41 6.07 11.14
N LEU A 29 13.33 5.13 11.00
CA LEU A 29 14.27 4.73 12.05
C LEU A 29 15.17 5.91 12.46
N VAL A 30 15.74 6.64 11.50
CA VAL A 30 16.58 7.82 11.78
C VAL A 30 15.78 8.89 12.52
N VAL A 31 14.53 9.16 12.10
CA VAL A 31 13.66 10.13 12.77
C VAL A 31 13.36 9.71 14.21
N LEU A 32 12.91 8.47 14.42
CA LEU A 32 12.60 7.93 15.74
C LEU A 32 13.83 7.93 16.66
N TRP A 33 15.01 7.58 16.12
CA TRP A 33 16.25 7.58 16.88
C TRP A 33 16.64 9.00 17.32
N ARG A 34 16.56 9.98 16.40
CA ARG A 34 16.89 11.39 16.71
C ARG A 34 15.92 12.03 17.70
N GLN A 35 14.66 11.61 17.71
CA GLN A 35 13.64 12.11 18.62
C GLN A 35 13.59 11.34 19.95
N GLY A 36 14.45 10.32 20.15
CA GLY A 36 14.38 9.43 21.32
C GLY A 36 13.10 8.59 21.38
N GLY A 37 12.32 8.55 20.30
CA GLY A 37 10.99 7.96 20.23
C GLY A 37 10.97 6.45 19.99
N LEU A 38 12.04 5.72 20.34
CA LEU A 38 12.06 4.26 20.14
C LEU A 38 10.98 3.54 20.97
N ASP A 39 10.48 4.16 22.04
CA ASP A 39 9.32 3.67 22.78
C ASP A 39 8.04 3.62 21.93
N ALA A 40 7.94 4.41 20.86
CA ALA A 40 6.83 4.34 19.91
C ALA A 40 6.82 3.02 19.10
N LEU A 41 7.92 2.27 19.11
CA LEU A 41 8.04 0.93 18.52
C LEU A 41 7.49 -0.18 19.41
N ARG A 42 7.12 0.12 20.67
CA ARG A 42 6.50 -0.87 21.54
C ARG A 42 5.26 -1.46 20.85
N PRO A 43 5.14 -2.80 20.77
CA PRO A 43 4.09 -3.44 20.01
C PRO A 43 2.74 -3.19 20.70
N GLY A 44 1.98 -2.24 20.17
CA GLY A 44 0.54 -2.12 20.45
C GLY A 44 -0.24 -3.21 19.72
N ALA A 45 -1.58 -3.15 19.79
CA ALA A 45 -2.48 -4.06 19.09
C ALA A 45 -2.10 -4.36 17.61
N PRO A 46 -1.78 -3.37 16.74
CA PRO A 46 -1.37 -3.66 15.37
C PRO A 46 -0.03 -4.40 15.28
N GLY A 47 0.93 -4.11 16.17
CA GLY A 47 2.20 -4.82 16.24
C GLY A 47 2.01 -6.29 16.67
N LEU A 48 1.11 -6.54 17.63
CA LEU A 48 0.73 -7.89 18.04
C LEU A 48 0.03 -8.67 16.92
N MET A 49 -0.89 -8.03 16.18
CA MET A 49 -1.51 -8.66 15.01
C MET A 49 -0.47 -9.01 13.94
N MET A 50 0.46 -8.10 13.64
CA MET A 50 1.56 -8.35 12.70
C MET A 50 2.44 -9.52 13.17
N ALA A 51 2.79 -9.56 14.46
CA ALA A 51 3.56 -10.66 15.04
C ALA A 51 2.79 -11.99 14.97
N ALA A 52 1.49 -11.99 15.23
CA ALA A 52 0.64 -13.18 15.13
C ALA A 52 0.56 -13.70 13.69
N VAL A 53 0.41 -12.81 12.70
CA VAL A 53 0.42 -13.18 11.28
C VAL A 53 1.78 -13.73 10.86
N PHE A 54 2.88 -13.13 11.33
CA PHE A 54 4.22 -13.64 11.06
C PHE A 54 4.45 -15.01 11.71
N ALA A 55 4.05 -15.19 12.96
CA ALA A 55 4.13 -16.47 13.65
C ALA A 55 3.30 -17.55 12.92
N TRP A 56 2.11 -17.19 12.43
CA TRP A 56 1.29 -18.07 11.61
C TRP A 56 1.97 -18.45 10.28
N ALA A 57 2.61 -17.50 9.63
CA ALA A 57 3.37 -17.75 8.39
C ALA A 57 4.54 -18.71 8.64
N VAL A 58 5.25 -18.55 9.76
CA VAL A 58 6.34 -19.46 10.18
C VAL A 58 5.79 -20.85 10.51
N ALA A 59 4.68 -20.94 11.25
CA ALA A 59 4.03 -22.22 11.57
C ALA A 59 3.61 -22.96 10.29
N SER A 60 3.17 -22.23 9.26
CA SER A 60 2.77 -22.79 7.97
C SER A 60 3.89 -23.51 7.21
N LEU A 61 5.15 -23.34 7.61
CA LEU A 61 6.29 -24.07 7.05
C LEU A 61 6.30 -25.55 7.44
N ILE A 62 5.66 -25.90 8.56
CA ILE A 62 5.65 -27.28 9.09
C ILE A 62 4.97 -28.22 8.09
N TRP A 63 3.91 -27.76 7.43
CA TRP A 63 3.12 -28.52 6.46
C TRP A 63 3.29 -28.06 5.01
N SER A 64 4.26 -27.19 4.72
CA SER A 64 4.54 -26.73 3.35
C SER A 64 5.18 -27.86 2.54
N THR A 65 4.61 -28.16 1.35
CA THR A 65 5.16 -29.14 0.40
C THR A 65 6.55 -28.74 -0.09
N ASP A 66 6.74 -27.47 -0.45
CA ASP A 66 8.02 -26.91 -0.92
C ASP A 66 8.67 -26.00 0.12
N ARG A 67 9.27 -26.60 1.17
CA ARG A 67 9.90 -25.84 2.26
C ARG A 67 11.00 -24.87 1.81
N PRO A 68 11.92 -25.20 0.89
CA PRO A 68 13.01 -24.30 0.51
C PRO A 68 12.48 -22.97 -0.05
N VAL A 69 11.52 -23.06 -0.97
CA VAL A 69 10.89 -21.89 -1.60
C VAL A 69 10.14 -21.03 -0.59
N SER A 70 9.53 -21.64 0.42
CA SER A 70 8.82 -20.92 1.48
C SER A 70 9.78 -20.25 2.46
N LEU A 71 10.92 -20.87 2.79
CA LEU A 71 11.97 -20.29 3.63
C LEU A 71 12.61 -19.06 2.98
N ASP A 72 12.85 -19.10 1.66
CA ASP A 72 13.42 -17.96 0.92
C ASP A 72 12.54 -16.69 0.99
N LYS A 73 11.24 -16.84 1.27
CA LYS A 73 10.30 -15.71 1.40
C LYS A 73 10.27 -15.11 2.82
N LEU A 74 10.75 -15.82 3.83
CA LEU A 74 10.70 -15.35 5.22
C LEU A 74 11.45 -14.03 5.44
N PRO A 75 12.68 -13.81 4.92
CA PRO A 75 13.39 -12.55 5.14
C PRO A 75 12.65 -11.36 4.55
N GLY A 76 12.06 -11.53 3.35
CA GLY A 76 11.24 -10.50 2.71
C GLY A 76 10.00 -10.18 3.54
N LEU A 77 9.33 -11.20 4.08
CA LEU A 77 8.16 -11.02 4.94
C LEU A 77 8.54 -10.34 6.27
N ALA A 78 9.63 -10.76 6.91
CA ALA A 78 10.15 -10.14 8.13
C ALA A 78 10.52 -8.67 7.90
N GLY A 79 11.20 -8.37 6.78
CA GLY A 79 11.53 -7.00 6.38
C GLY A 79 10.29 -6.14 6.14
N LEU A 80 9.23 -6.71 5.52
CA LEU A 80 7.95 -6.03 5.35
C LEU A 80 7.31 -5.68 6.70
N PHE A 81 7.30 -6.61 7.65
CA PHE A 81 6.76 -6.38 8.99
C PHE A 81 7.57 -5.34 9.77
N ALA A 82 8.90 -5.48 9.80
CA ALA A 82 9.79 -4.55 10.48
C ALA A 82 9.69 -3.14 9.88
N GLY A 83 9.69 -3.02 8.56
CA GLY A 83 9.52 -1.75 7.86
C GLY A 83 8.16 -1.12 8.13
N GLY A 84 7.09 -1.91 8.09
CA GLY A 84 5.74 -1.45 8.45
C GLY A 84 5.66 -0.95 9.89
N MET A 85 6.27 -1.64 10.85
CA MET A 85 6.33 -1.20 12.25
C MET A 85 7.10 0.11 12.43
N LEU A 86 8.24 0.27 11.76
CA LEU A 86 9.03 1.51 11.80
C LEU A 86 8.22 2.69 11.25
N VAL A 87 7.58 2.52 10.10
CA VAL A 87 6.73 3.55 9.49
C VAL A 87 5.54 3.88 10.39
N LEU A 88 4.90 2.88 10.99
CA LEU A 88 3.77 3.07 11.89
C LEU A 88 4.18 3.77 13.20
N GLY A 89 5.35 3.42 13.75
CA GLY A 89 5.95 4.11 14.89
C GLY A 89 6.23 5.58 14.59
N ALA A 90 6.86 5.86 13.44
CA ALA A 90 7.11 7.22 12.99
C ALA A 90 5.81 8.01 12.77
N ALA A 91 4.79 7.39 12.18
CA ALA A 91 3.48 8.04 12.01
C ALA A 91 2.80 8.40 13.33
N LYS A 92 3.00 7.60 14.40
CA LYS A 92 2.51 7.93 15.75
C LYS A 92 3.26 9.10 16.37
N ALA A 93 4.57 9.19 16.14
CA ALA A 93 5.42 10.27 16.63
C ALA A 93 5.20 11.61 15.92
N MET A 94 4.60 11.61 14.73
CA MET A 94 4.29 12.83 13.97
C MET A 94 3.33 13.76 14.73
N ASP A 95 3.60 15.07 14.65
CA ASP A 95 2.69 16.10 15.13
C ASP A 95 1.48 16.30 14.18
N ASP A 96 0.51 17.12 14.58
CA ASP A 96 -0.70 17.35 13.78
C ASP A 96 -0.44 18.08 12.46
N GLY A 97 0.62 18.89 12.39
CA GLY A 97 1.04 19.59 11.17
C GLY A 97 1.64 18.63 10.14
N GLU A 98 2.58 17.79 10.57
CA GLU A 98 3.23 16.74 9.81
C GLU A 98 2.21 15.72 9.30
N ARG A 99 1.26 15.30 10.15
CA ARG A 99 0.14 14.43 9.74
C ARG A 99 -0.69 15.06 8.62
N GLY A 100 -0.94 16.37 8.70
CA GLY A 100 -1.66 17.10 7.66
C GLY A 100 -0.91 17.18 6.33
N VAL A 101 0.41 17.36 6.36
CA VAL A 101 1.26 17.33 5.15
C VAL A 101 1.34 15.92 4.57
N PHE A 102 1.64 14.92 5.40
CA PHE A 102 1.70 13.51 4.99
C PHE A 102 0.41 13.06 4.33
N GLY A 103 -0.73 13.39 4.96
CA GLY A 103 -2.03 13.04 4.45
C GLY A 103 -2.36 13.71 3.11
N ARG A 104 -1.98 14.98 2.92
CA ARG A 104 -2.10 15.65 1.61
C ARG A 104 -1.29 14.94 0.54
N LEU A 105 -0.03 14.61 0.83
CA LEU A 105 0.83 13.89 -0.09
C LEU A 105 0.27 12.51 -0.46
N LEU A 106 -0.30 11.79 0.52
CA LEU A 106 -0.94 10.50 0.30
C LEU A 106 -2.13 10.60 -0.66
N VAL A 107 -3.04 11.55 -0.41
CA VAL A 107 -4.20 11.78 -1.28
C VAL A 107 -3.75 12.15 -2.69
N THR A 108 -2.80 13.08 -2.83
CA THR A 108 -2.26 13.46 -4.15
C THR A 108 -1.63 12.28 -4.85
N GLY A 109 -0.89 11.43 -4.13
CA GLY A 109 -0.26 10.23 -4.68
C GLY A 109 -1.30 9.22 -5.20
N ILE A 110 -2.36 8.99 -4.43
CA ILE A 110 -3.46 8.10 -4.82
C ILE A 110 -4.18 8.64 -6.06
N VAL A 111 -4.52 9.93 -6.10
CA VAL A 111 -5.16 10.54 -7.27
C VAL A 111 -4.26 10.42 -8.50
N ALA A 112 -2.96 10.72 -8.36
CA ALA A 112 -2.01 10.55 -9.45
C ALA A 112 -1.92 9.09 -9.92
N ALA A 113 -1.95 8.12 -9.01
CA ALA A 113 -1.93 6.70 -9.34
C ALA A 113 -3.19 6.26 -10.08
N LEU A 114 -4.37 6.74 -9.67
CA LEU A 114 -5.65 6.46 -10.33
C LEU A 114 -5.68 7.05 -11.74
N VAL A 115 -5.22 8.30 -11.91
CA VAL A 115 -5.13 8.95 -13.23
C VAL A 115 -4.17 8.19 -14.13
N LEU A 116 -2.98 7.82 -13.62
CA LEU A 116 -2.02 7.04 -14.39
C LEU A 116 -2.57 5.66 -14.76
N LEU A 117 -3.29 4.98 -13.86
CA LEU A 117 -3.92 3.70 -14.17
C LEU A 117 -4.97 3.84 -15.28
N LEU A 118 -5.77 4.92 -15.25
CA LEU A 118 -6.74 5.23 -16.31
C LEU A 118 -6.06 5.47 -17.65
N VAL A 119 -5.01 6.28 -17.68
CA VAL A 119 -4.21 6.53 -18.90
C VAL A 119 -3.61 5.22 -19.42
N GLU A 120 -3.09 4.39 -18.52
CA GLU A 120 -2.48 3.12 -18.87
C GLU A 120 -3.50 2.16 -19.49
N TRP A 121 -4.71 2.11 -18.93
CA TRP A 121 -5.78 1.25 -19.41
C TRP A 121 -6.38 1.75 -20.73
N LEU A 122 -6.66 3.05 -20.86
CA LEU A 122 -7.25 3.65 -22.08
C LEU A 122 -6.27 3.70 -23.26
N GLY A 123 -4.97 3.84 -22.99
CA GLY A 123 -3.93 3.98 -24.02
C GLY A 123 -3.26 2.67 -24.47
N ASP A 124 -3.75 1.52 -24.01
CA ASP A 124 -3.11 0.20 -24.22
C ASP A 124 -1.63 0.16 -23.77
N GLY A 125 -1.38 0.67 -22.57
CA GLY A 125 -0.11 0.57 -21.88
C GLY A 125 0.99 1.58 -22.26
N PRO A 126 0.71 2.88 -22.49
CA PRO A 126 1.72 3.86 -22.92
C PRO A 126 2.90 3.99 -21.96
N VAL A 127 2.67 3.96 -20.64
CA VAL A 127 3.73 4.13 -19.64
C VAL A 127 4.63 2.90 -19.63
N ARG A 128 4.07 1.70 -19.71
CA ARG A 128 4.85 0.46 -19.80
C ARG A 128 5.63 0.37 -21.11
N ARG A 129 5.07 0.81 -22.23
CA ARG A 129 5.78 0.89 -23.52
C ARG A 129 6.98 1.82 -23.45
N LEU A 130 6.83 2.99 -22.84
CA LEU A 130 7.94 3.92 -22.60
C LEU A 130 9.03 3.33 -21.68
N ALA A 131 8.63 2.48 -20.74
CA ALA A 131 9.55 1.75 -19.86
C ALA A 131 10.18 0.51 -20.51
N GLY A 132 9.92 0.22 -21.79
CA GLY A 132 10.45 -0.94 -22.50
C GLY A 132 9.85 -2.28 -22.07
N GLN A 133 8.72 -2.27 -21.35
CA GLN A 133 8.04 -3.49 -20.89
C GLN A 133 6.97 -3.92 -21.92
N THR A 134 7.31 -4.87 -22.78
CA THR A 134 6.34 -5.59 -23.61
C THR A 134 5.87 -6.83 -22.86
N PHE A 135 4.61 -6.84 -22.43
CA PHE A 135 3.98 -8.07 -21.93
C PHE A 135 3.41 -8.82 -23.12
N ASP A 136 4.08 -9.90 -23.52
CA ASP A 136 3.60 -10.82 -24.56
C ASP A 136 2.43 -11.70 -24.08
N ASN A 137 2.11 -11.66 -22.78
CA ASN A 137 1.09 -12.50 -22.17
C ASN A 137 0.11 -11.69 -21.32
N GLU A 138 -1.18 -11.72 -21.67
CA GLU A 138 -2.26 -11.02 -20.97
C GLU A 138 -2.40 -11.48 -19.51
N ALA A 139 -2.13 -12.75 -19.22
CA ALA A 139 -2.20 -13.29 -17.85
C ALA A 139 -1.16 -12.62 -16.93
N ALA A 140 0.03 -12.32 -17.43
CA ALA A 140 1.07 -11.63 -16.68
C ALA A 140 0.72 -10.15 -16.42
N ARG A 141 0.01 -9.50 -17.35
CA ARG A 141 -0.55 -8.15 -17.14
C ARG A 141 -1.53 -8.15 -15.97
N GLY A 142 -2.50 -9.07 -15.97
CA GLY A 142 -3.55 -9.14 -14.94
C GLY A 142 -3.01 -9.34 -13.52
N VAL A 143 -2.03 -10.24 -13.33
CA VAL A 143 -1.43 -10.49 -12.01
C VAL A 143 -0.69 -9.26 -11.47
N SER A 144 0.02 -8.53 -12.33
CA SER A 144 0.75 -7.32 -11.93
C SER A 144 -0.21 -6.21 -11.50
N TYR A 145 -1.28 -5.97 -12.26
CA TYR A 145 -2.30 -4.98 -11.92
C TYR A 145 -3.05 -5.31 -10.64
N ASN A 146 -3.41 -6.57 -10.42
CA ASN A 146 -4.13 -6.99 -9.20
C ASN A 146 -3.36 -6.65 -7.92
N ARG A 147 -2.03 -6.77 -7.92
CA ARG A 147 -1.20 -6.41 -6.77
C ARG A 147 -1.21 -4.90 -6.50
N GLY A 148 -1.06 -4.09 -7.54
CA GLY A 148 -1.10 -2.64 -7.43
C GLY A 148 -2.46 -2.09 -7.01
N VAL A 149 -3.53 -2.64 -7.59
CA VAL A 149 -4.93 -2.33 -7.26
C VAL A 149 -5.23 -2.68 -5.80
N THR A 150 -4.78 -3.84 -5.32
CA THR A 150 -4.97 -4.24 -3.90
C THR A 150 -4.26 -3.27 -2.95
N ALA A 151 -3.02 -2.88 -3.27
CA ALA A 151 -2.29 -1.90 -2.47
C ALA A 151 -2.99 -0.53 -2.45
N LEU A 152 -3.51 -0.07 -3.60
CA LEU A 152 -4.31 1.14 -3.69
C LEU A 152 -5.61 1.03 -2.88
N ALA A 153 -6.29 -0.11 -2.92
CA ALA A 153 -7.52 -0.36 -2.16
C ALA A 153 -7.29 -0.16 -0.66
N LEU A 154 -6.17 -0.68 -0.14
CA LEU A 154 -5.79 -0.53 1.26
C LEU A 154 -5.40 0.92 1.59
N ALA A 155 -4.69 1.61 0.68
CA ALA A 155 -4.25 2.99 0.87
C ALA A 155 -5.38 4.03 0.74
N VAL A 156 -6.44 3.73 -0.02
CA VAL A 156 -7.56 4.65 -0.22
C VAL A 156 -8.29 4.95 1.08
N TRP A 157 -8.30 4.01 2.02
CA TRP A 157 -9.05 4.12 3.26
C TRP A 157 -8.54 5.22 4.20
N PRO A 158 -7.25 5.23 4.61
CA PRO A 158 -6.72 6.35 5.39
C PRO A 158 -6.80 7.67 4.63
N ALA A 159 -6.69 7.66 3.31
CA ALA A 159 -6.86 8.86 2.48
C ALA A 159 -8.30 9.38 2.48
N ALA A 160 -9.30 8.50 2.42
CA ALA A 160 -10.71 8.85 2.52
C ALA A 160 -11.07 9.38 3.92
N MET A 161 -10.54 8.77 4.98
CA MET A 161 -10.67 9.28 6.35
C MET A 161 -10.11 10.70 6.49
N LEU A 162 -8.97 10.97 5.87
CA LEU A 162 -8.40 12.32 5.87
C LEU A 162 -9.22 13.29 5.01
N ALA A 163 -9.66 12.87 3.82
CA ALA A 163 -10.50 13.66 2.93
C ALA A 163 -11.83 14.04 3.61
N ARG A 164 -12.38 13.17 4.46
CA ARG A 164 -13.59 13.43 5.24
C ARG A 164 -13.43 14.65 6.16
N ARG A 165 -12.22 14.91 6.69
CA ARG A 165 -11.94 16.12 7.48
C ARG A 165 -12.12 17.42 6.68
N ARG A 166 -12.00 17.37 5.35
CA ARG A 166 -12.29 18.50 4.44
C ARG A 166 -13.73 18.54 3.95
N GLY A 167 -14.52 17.49 4.21
CA GLY A 167 -15.91 17.37 3.81
C GLY A 167 -16.27 15.97 3.33
N ARG A 168 -17.49 15.52 3.65
CA ARG A 168 -18.00 14.18 3.28
C ARG A 168 -17.97 13.94 1.77
N LEU A 169 -18.21 14.98 0.97
CA LEU A 169 -18.21 14.91 -0.50
C LEU A 169 -16.84 14.56 -1.08
N TRP A 170 -15.74 15.07 -0.50
CA TRP A 170 -14.39 14.76 -0.96
C TRP A 170 -14.03 13.29 -0.72
N ALA A 171 -14.40 12.76 0.46
CA ALA A 171 -14.21 11.35 0.77
C ALA A 171 -15.02 10.45 -0.17
N LEU A 172 -16.31 10.76 -0.38
CA LEU A 172 -17.17 10.05 -1.32
C LEU A 172 -16.63 10.11 -2.75
N GLY A 173 -16.22 11.28 -3.22
CA GLY A 173 -15.65 11.45 -4.56
C GLY A 173 -14.40 10.58 -4.77
N LEU A 174 -13.50 10.52 -3.79
CA LEU A 174 -12.31 9.67 -3.85
C LEU A 174 -12.67 8.17 -3.90
N LEU A 175 -13.62 7.74 -3.07
CA LEU A 175 -14.06 6.35 -3.03
C LEU A 175 -14.78 5.94 -4.32
N VAL A 176 -15.68 6.78 -4.83
CA VAL A 176 -16.40 6.54 -6.09
C VAL A 176 -15.42 6.50 -7.27
N LEU A 177 -14.46 7.43 -7.33
CA LEU A 177 -13.42 7.42 -8.36
C LEU A 177 -12.61 6.12 -8.31
N THR A 178 -12.21 5.68 -7.12
CA THR A 178 -11.45 4.44 -6.94
C THR A 178 -12.26 3.22 -7.36
N LEU A 179 -13.55 3.17 -6.97
CA LEU A 179 -14.47 2.10 -7.36
C LEU A 179 -14.65 2.04 -8.88
N ALA A 180 -14.86 3.19 -9.53
CA ALA A 180 -15.04 3.27 -10.98
C ALA A 180 -13.81 2.72 -11.70
N VAL A 181 -12.60 3.09 -11.25
CA VAL A 181 -11.34 2.60 -11.81
C VAL A 181 -11.17 1.09 -11.59
N PHE A 182 -11.54 0.56 -10.43
CA PHE A 182 -11.41 -0.87 -10.14
C PHE A 182 -12.43 -1.73 -10.87
N ALA A 183 -13.66 -1.23 -11.05
CA ALA A 183 -14.70 -1.91 -11.81
C ALA A 183 -14.29 -2.13 -13.27
N VAL A 184 -13.62 -1.13 -13.86
CA VAL A 184 -13.10 -1.19 -15.24
C VAL A 184 -11.97 -2.21 -15.38
N GLN A 185 -11.17 -2.43 -14.34
CA GLN A 185 -10.07 -3.40 -14.31
C GLN A 185 -10.51 -4.86 -14.01
N SER A 186 -11.80 -5.13 -13.82
CA SER A 186 -12.35 -6.48 -13.55
C SER A 186 -11.77 -7.21 -12.32
N SER A 187 -11.22 -6.48 -11.34
CA SER A 187 -10.63 -7.07 -10.14
C SER A 187 -11.70 -7.33 -9.07
N GLY A 188 -12.36 -8.50 -9.12
CA GLY A 188 -13.50 -8.83 -8.26
C GLY A 188 -13.21 -8.74 -6.75
N SER A 189 -12.01 -9.14 -6.31
CA SER A 189 -11.60 -9.07 -4.90
C SER A 189 -11.41 -7.63 -4.40
N ALA A 190 -10.90 -6.73 -5.25
CA ALA A 190 -10.71 -5.32 -4.90
C ALA A 190 -12.06 -4.60 -4.75
N VAL A 191 -13.02 -4.91 -5.62
CA VAL A 191 -14.39 -4.35 -5.53
C VAL A 191 -15.08 -4.80 -4.25
N VAL A 192 -15.00 -6.08 -3.89
CA VAL A 192 -15.58 -6.60 -2.63
C VAL A 192 -14.94 -5.93 -1.41
N GLY A 193 -13.62 -5.81 -1.39
CA GLY A 193 -12.91 -5.13 -0.30
C GLY A 193 -13.35 -3.66 -0.14
N LEU A 194 -13.54 -2.95 -1.26
CA LEU A 194 -14.01 -1.56 -1.24
C LEU A 194 -15.47 -1.44 -0.78
N LEU A 195 -16.33 -2.37 -1.19
CA LEU A 195 -17.74 -2.41 -0.78
C LEU A 195 -17.90 -2.68 0.71
N ILE A 196 -17.16 -3.65 1.26
CA ILE A 196 -17.14 -3.93 2.70
C ILE A 196 -16.65 -2.69 3.47
N GLY A 197 -15.59 -2.06 2.95
CA GLY A 197 -15.11 -0.78 3.49
C GLY A 197 -16.22 0.27 3.50
N MET A 198 -16.85 0.55 2.36
CA MET A 198 -17.92 1.55 2.26
C MET A 198 -19.09 1.27 3.20
N ALA A 199 -19.48 0.00 3.37
CA ALA A 199 -20.50 -0.40 4.33
C ALA A 199 -20.10 -0.11 5.79
N ALA A 200 -18.82 -0.31 6.15
CA ALA A 200 -18.29 0.05 7.46
C ALA A 200 -18.11 1.57 7.66
N PHE A 201 -18.18 2.36 6.58
CA PHE A 201 -18.01 3.82 6.61
C PHE A 201 -19.33 4.60 6.61
N ALA A 202 -20.42 3.96 6.21
CA ALA A 202 -21.78 4.49 6.19
C ALA A 202 -22.34 4.60 7.61
#